data_AF-A0A834ZE22-F1
#
_entry.id   AF-A0A834ZE22-F1
#
_cell.length_a   1.000
_cell.length_b   1.000
_cell.length_c   1.000
_cell.angle_alpha   90.00
_cell.angle_beta   90.00
_cell.angle_gamma   90.00
#
_symmetry.space_group_name_H-M   'P 1'
#
loop_
_entity.id
_entity.type
_entity.pdbx_description
1 polymer ?
#
loop_
_entity_poly.entity_id
_entity_poly.type
_entity_poly.pdbx_seq_one_letter_code
_entity_poly.pdbx_strand_id
1 'polypeptide(L)'
;MKHSFIFGLATEALFRSLVIVSSVLRFSSAIVHLRAKSFSIPFIDAPARFAIGVNSSGICGALHLADPLDGCSSLRNGLRSEETERVRFALIARGKCAFEDKIRNAQDGGFHAAIVYDDRDKRNLVSSELSFALKVLFF
;
A
#
# COMPACT_ATOMS: atom_id res chain seq x y z
N MET A 1 59.34 -12.67 -49.37
CA MET A 1 58.88 -11.26 -49.37
C MET A 1 57.41 -11.06 -49.78
N LYS A 2 56.71 -12.02 -50.42
CA LYS A 2 55.28 -11.90 -50.81
C LYS A 2 54.27 -12.31 -49.72
N HIS A 3 54.65 -13.25 -48.84
CA HIS A 3 53.77 -13.73 -47.76
C HIS A 3 53.47 -12.69 -46.67
N SER A 4 54.44 -11.82 -46.35
CA SER A 4 54.26 -10.76 -45.33
C SER A 4 53.32 -9.64 -45.79
N PHE A 5 53.19 -9.42 -47.11
CA PHE A 5 52.35 -8.36 -47.68
C PHE A 5 50.86 -8.75 -47.71
N ILE A 6 50.57 -10.04 -47.98
CA ILE A 6 49.20 -10.58 -47.98
C ILE A 6 48.64 -10.62 -46.56
N PHE A 7 49.46 -10.93 -45.55
CA PHE A 7 49.05 -10.95 -44.15
C PHE A 7 48.64 -9.55 -43.65
N GLY A 8 49.39 -8.51 -44.03
CA GLY A 8 49.06 -7.11 -43.70
C GLY A 8 47.79 -6.60 -44.38
N LEU A 9 47.50 -7.02 -45.62
CA LEU A 9 46.28 -6.63 -46.33
C LEU A 9 45.02 -7.28 -45.72
N ALA A 10 45.16 -8.54 -45.26
CA ALA A 10 44.08 -9.28 -44.61
C ALA A 10 43.74 -8.69 -43.23
N THR A 11 44.73 -8.25 -42.45
CA THR A 11 44.49 -7.62 -41.14
C THR A 11 43.78 -6.28 -41.26
N GLU A 12 44.11 -5.46 -42.26
CA GLU A 12 43.43 -4.19 -42.54
C GLU A 12 41.97 -4.39 -42.98
N ALA A 13 41.72 -5.41 -43.81
CA ALA A 13 40.37 -5.76 -44.25
C ALA A 13 39.50 -6.26 -43.09
N LEU A 14 40.06 -7.07 -42.18
CA LEU A 14 39.37 -7.53 -40.98
C LEU A 14 39.09 -6.37 -40.01
N PHE A 15 40.03 -5.45 -39.84
CA PHE A 15 39.84 -4.26 -39.00
C PHE A 15 38.74 -3.36 -39.55
N ARG A 16 38.75 -3.09 -40.87
CA ARG A 16 37.69 -2.31 -41.52
C ARG A 16 36.33 -2.98 -41.43
N SER A 17 36.27 -4.30 -41.62
CA SER A 17 35.04 -5.07 -41.45
C SER A 17 34.50 -4.97 -40.02
N LEU A 18 35.36 -5.12 -39.01
CA LEU A 18 34.98 -5.01 -37.60
C LEU A 18 34.46 -3.61 -37.23
N VAL A 19 35.09 -2.55 -37.77
CA VAL A 19 34.66 -1.16 -37.59
C VAL A 19 33.30 -0.90 -38.27
N ILE A 20 33.07 -1.45 -39.46
CA ILE A 20 31.78 -1.34 -40.14
C ILE A 20 30.71 -2.07 -39.32
N VAL A 21 30.95 -3.32 -38.94
CA VAL A 21 30.00 -4.13 -38.14
C VAL A 21 29.63 -3.43 -36.82
N SER A 22 30.60 -2.90 -36.09
CA SER A 22 30.35 -2.15 -34.84
C SER A 22 29.57 -0.84 -35.07
N SER A 23 29.74 -0.19 -36.23
CA SER A 23 28.97 0.99 -36.61
C SER A 23 27.50 0.68 -36.95
N VAL A 24 27.22 -0.52 -37.48
CA VAL A 24 25.85 -0.96 -37.81
C VAL A 24 25.11 -1.47 -36.57
N LEU A 25 25.82 -1.98 -35.56
CA LEU A 25 25.25 -2.43 -34.29
C LEU A 25 24.87 -1.24 -33.40
N ARG A 26 23.76 -0.58 -33.71
CA ARG A 26 23.19 0.45 -32.84
C ARG A 26 22.54 -0.19 -31.62
N PHE A 27 23.09 0.04 -30.44
CA PHE A 27 22.46 -0.28 -29.17
C PHE A 27 21.30 0.69 -28.92
N SER A 28 20.08 0.24 -29.18
CA SER A 28 18.88 0.98 -28.81
C SER A 28 18.51 0.63 -27.36
N SER A 29 18.55 1.61 -26.47
CA SER A 29 18.00 1.50 -25.12
C SER A 29 16.70 2.29 -25.05
N ALA A 30 15.66 1.68 -24.47
CA ALA A 30 14.40 2.33 -24.20
C ALA A 30 14.11 2.25 -22.70
N ILE A 31 13.72 3.37 -22.11
CA ILE A 31 13.29 3.44 -20.70
C ILE A 31 11.78 3.18 -20.66
N VAL A 32 11.39 2.04 -20.09
CA VAL A 32 9.98 1.72 -19.81
C VAL A 32 9.57 2.31 -18.46
N HIS A 33 8.73 3.34 -18.49
CA HIS A 33 8.08 3.87 -17.28
C HIS A 33 6.88 3.00 -16.91
N LEU A 34 7.10 2.04 -15.99
CA LEU A 34 6.03 1.26 -15.37
C LEU A 34 5.24 2.18 -14.42
N ARG A 35 4.21 2.85 -14.94
CA ARG A 35 3.24 3.58 -14.12
C ARG A 35 2.29 2.56 -13.50
N ALA A 36 2.60 2.10 -12.29
CA ALA A 36 1.66 1.30 -11.51
C ALA A 36 0.37 2.10 -11.33
N LYS A 37 -0.70 1.68 -12.01
CA LYS A 37 -2.06 2.16 -11.78
C LYS A 37 -2.40 1.84 -10.32
N SER A 38 -3.03 2.77 -9.60
CA SER A 38 -3.37 2.69 -8.17
C SER A 38 -3.68 1.26 -7.71
N PHE A 39 -2.69 0.59 -7.15
CA PHE A 39 -2.80 -0.81 -6.78
C PHE A 39 -3.37 -0.89 -5.36
N SER A 40 -4.61 -1.38 -5.23
CA SER A 40 -5.21 -1.70 -3.93
C SER A 40 -4.82 -3.13 -3.57
N ILE A 41 -4.06 -3.28 -2.49
CA ILE A 41 -3.67 -4.60 -1.95
C ILE A 41 -4.67 -4.97 -0.86
N PRO A 42 -5.29 -6.16 -0.91
CA PRO A 42 -6.13 -6.63 0.19
C PRO A 42 -5.26 -6.88 1.43
N PHE A 43 -5.76 -6.50 2.60
CA PHE A 43 -5.16 -6.84 3.88
C PHE A 43 -6.03 -7.86 4.59
N ILE A 44 -5.41 -8.65 5.47
CA ILE A 44 -6.14 -9.59 6.31
C ILE A 44 -6.72 -8.81 7.48
N ASP A 45 -8.02 -8.88 7.65
CA ASP A 45 -8.75 -8.30 8.77
C ASP A 45 -9.45 -9.37 9.59
N ALA A 46 -9.74 -9.02 10.84
CA ALA A 46 -10.61 -9.82 11.68
C ALA A 46 -11.82 -8.96 12.07
N PRO A 47 -13.06 -9.34 11.68
CA PRO A 47 -14.22 -8.62 12.13
C PRO A 47 -14.30 -8.70 13.66
N ALA A 48 -14.62 -7.59 14.31
CA ALA A 48 -14.87 -7.62 15.73
C ALA A 48 -16.10 -8.52 16.02
N ARG A 49 -16.12 -9.18 17.20
CA ARG A 49 -17.20 -10.10 17.59
C ARG A 49 -18.59 -9.45 17.66
N PHE A 50 -18.62 -8.12 17.65
CA PHE A 50 -19.82 -7.29 17.69
C PHE A 50 -20.10 -6.58 16.36
N ALA A 51 -19.39 -6.94 15.27
CA ALA A 51 -19.59 -6.34 13.96
C ALA A 51 -20.93 -6.75 13.36
N ILE A 52 -21.63 -5.78 12.78
CA ILE A 52 -22.74 -6.07 11.89
C ILE A 52 -22.17 -6.65 10.60
N GLY A 53 -22.80 -7.72 10.11
CA GLY A 53 -22.43 -8.33 8.84
C GLY A 53 -22.67 -7.34 7.71
N VAL A 54 -21.60 -6.96 7.01
CA VAL A 54 -21.72 -6.23 5.76
C VAL A 54 -22.20 -7.19 4.66
N ASN A 55 -23.00 -6.69 3.72
CA ASN A 55 -23.41 -7.47 2.56
C ASN A 55 -22.18 -7.98 1.76
N SER A 56 -22.38 -8.97 0.89
CA SER A 56 -21.30 -9.54 0.09
C SER A 56 -20.61 -8.54 -0.87
N SER A 57 -21.20 -7.37 -1.10
CA SER A 57 -20.60 -6.29 -1.89
C SER A 57 -19.64 -5.37 -1.11
N GLY A 58 -19.59 -5.48 0.22
CA GLY A 58 -18.75 -4.61 1.04
C GLY A 58 -19.27 -3.17 1.10
N ILE A 59 -18.53 -2.30 1.80
CA ILE A 59 -18.81 -0.86 1.89
C ILE A 59 -17.55 -0.10 1.47
N CYS A 60 -17.71 0.91 0.63
CA CYS A 60 -16.64 1.85 0.26
C CYS A 60 -16.80 3.15 1.05
N GLY A 61 -15.69 3.67 1.56
CA GLY A 61 -15.67 4.90 2.35
C GLY A 61 -14.29 5.54 2.43
N ALA A 62 -14.24 6.78 2.90
CA ALA A 62 -13.00 7.48 3.15
C ALA A 62 -12.44 7.11 4.53
N LEU A 63 -11.14 6.83 4.61
CA LEU A 63 -10.45 6.55 5.86
C LEU A 63 -9.95 7.86 6.48
N HIS A 64 -10.27 8.09 7.74
CA HIS A 64 -9.88 9.28 8.50
C HIS A 64 -9.14 8.87 9.78
N LEU A 65 -7.97 9.46 10.02
CA LEU A 65 -7.24 9.30 11.29
C LEU A 65 -8.06 9.90 12.43
N ALA A 66 -8.30 9.16 13.50
CA ALA A 66 -9.03 9.66 14.67
C ALA A 66 -8.28 10.79 15.38
N ASP A 67 -9.01 11.79 15.90
CA ASP A 67 -8.48 12.83 16.78
C ASP A 67 -9.32 12.89 18.07
N PRO A 68 -8.82 12.41 19.23
CA PRO A 68 -7.46 11.92 19.46
C PRO A 68 -7.21 10.54 18.81
N LEU A 69 -5.94 10.25 18.49
CA LEU A 69 -5.53 9.02 17.80
C LEU A 69 -5.91 7.74 18.55
N ASP A 70 -5.95 7.79 19.88
CA ASP A 70 -6.35 6.65 20.70
C ASP A 70 -7.87 6.46 20.77
N GLY A 71 -8.68 7.41 20.31
CA GLY A 71 -10.14 7.35 20.36
C GLY A 71 -10.72 7.15 21.76
N CYS A 72 -9.97 7.48 22.82
CA CYS A 72 -10.42 7.27 24.20
C CYS A 72 -11.31 8.39 24.74
N SER A 73 -11.52 9.45 23.94
CA SER A 73 -12.48 10.51 24.20
C SER A 73 -13.20 10.88 22.90
N SER A 74 -14.18 11.78 22.99
CA SER A 74 -14.99 12.23 21.84
C SER A 74 -14.11 12.66 20.66
N LEU A 75 -14.37 12.09 19.48
CA LEU A 75 -13.59 12.40 18.28
C LEU A 75 -13.91 13.80 17.77
N ARG A 76 -12.88 14.64 17.63
CA ARG A 76 -12.96 16.03 17.20
C ARG A 76 -13.16 16.18 15.70
N ASN A 77 -12.78 15.15 14.94
CA ASN A 77 -12.85 15.09 13.49
C ASN A 77 -14.04 14.26 12.98
N GLY A 78 -15.08 14.12 13.80
CA GLY A 78 -16.35 13.50 13.44
C GLY A 78 -17.14 14.29 12.38
N LEU A 79 -18.33 13.80 12.06
CA LEU A 79 -19.24 14.42 11.11
C LEU A 79 -19.58 15.86 11.54
N ARG A 80 -19.26 16.83 10.70
CA ARG A 80 -19.71 18.22 10.87
C ARG A 80 -21.03 18.38 10.15
N SER A 81 -21.95 19.17 10.73
CA SER A 81 -23.34 19.37 10.27
C SER A 81 -23.54 19.75 8.79
N GLU A 82 -22.48 20.09 8.05
CA GLU A 82 -22.52 20.50 6.64
C GLU A 82 -21.87 19.49 5.67
N GLU A 83 -21.29 18.40 6.17
CA GLU A 83 -20.68 17.40 5.31
C GLU A 83 -21.73 16.36 4.89
N THR A 84 -22.05 16.36 3.59
CA THR A 84 -22.88 15.32 2.96
C THR A 84 -22.41 13.94 3.37
N GLU A 85 -23.39 13.07 3.65
CA GLU A 85 -23.42 11.65 3.99
C GLU A 85 -22.47 10.75 3.17
N ARG A 86 -21.16 11.04 3.20
CA ARG A 86 -20.13 10.18 2.67
C ARG A 86 -19.77 9.19 3.76
N VAL A 87 -19.71 7.91 3.40
CA VAL A 87 -19.27 6.86 4.32
C VAL A 87 -17.85 7.16 4.78
N ARG A 88 -17.67 7.21 6.09
CA ARG A 88 -16.40 7.51 6.76
C ARG A 88 -16.01 6.42 7.71
N PHE A 89 -14.74 6.05 7.65
CA PHE A 89 -14.13 5.07 8.52
C PHE A 89 -13.11 5.76 9.42
N ALA A 90 -13.19 5.53 10.73
CA ALA A 90 -12.20 6.02 11.68
C ALA A 90 -11.02 5.04 11.77
N LEU A 91 -9.78 5.54 11.69
CA LEU A 91 -8.56 4.79 11.95
C LEU A 91 -8.03 5.17 13.33
N ILE A 92 -8.00 4.20 14.26
CA ILE A 92 -7.73 4.41 15.69
C ILE A 92 -6.54 3.56 16.13
N ALA A 93 -5.63 4.15 16.89
CA ALA A 93 -4.49 3.43 17.47
C ALA A 93 -4.91 2.56 18.66
N ARG A 94 -4.31 1.37 18.77
CA ARG A 94 -4.51 0.46 19.90
C ARG A 94 -3.95 1.03 21.21
N GLY A 95 -4.62 0.74 22.33
CA GLY A 95 -4.15 1.02 23.69
C GLY A 95 -4.93 2.13 24.40
N LYS A 96 -4.44 2.56 25.57
CA LYS A 96 -4.99 3.60 26.47
C LYS A 96 -6.38 3.32 27.09
N CYS A 97 -7.33 2.80 26.33
CA CYS A 97 -8.69 2.44 26.80
C CYS A 97 -9.16 1.13 26.14
N ALA A 98 -10.34 0.64 26.55
CA ALA A 98 -10.93 -0.58 26.03
C ALA A 98 -11.31 -0.43 24.54
N PHE A 99 -11.46 -1.57 23.84
CA PHE A 99 -11.84 -1.55 22.43
C PHE A 99 -13.25 -0.93 22.27
N GLU A 100 -14.17 -1.30 23.15
CA GLU A 100 -15.56 -0.84 23.18
C GLU A 100 -15.67 0.68 23.33
N ASP A 101 -14.80 1.30 24.13
CA ASP A 101 -14.80 2.76 24.32
C ASP A 101 -14.42 3.49 23.01
N LYS A 102 -13.40 2.98 22.31
CA LYS A 102 -12.95 3.52 21.01
C LYS A 102 -14.07 3.47 19.99
N ILE A 103 -14.73 2.33 19.96
CA ILE A 103 -15.83 2.02 19.07
C ILE A 103 -17.02 2.96 19.33
N ARG A 104 -17.43 3.12 20.59
CA ARG A 104 -18.51 4.03 20.97
C ARG A 104 -18.20 5.47 20.58
N ASN A 105 -16.99 5.95 20.88
CA ASN A 105 -16.57 7.31 20.50
C ASN A 105 -16.53 7.53 18.98
N ALA A 106 -16.26 6.49 18.19
CA ALA A 106 -16.34 6.56 16.74
C ALA A 106 -17.79 6.63 16.24
N GLN A 107 -18.71 5.86 16.83
CA GLN A 107 -20.13 5.95 16.52
C GLN A 107 -20.69 7.34 16.86
N ASP A 108 -20.37 7.84 18.05
CA ASP A 108 -20.80 9.17 18.51
C ASP A 108 -20.21 10.29 17.63
N GLY A 109 -19.04 10.06 17.04
CA GLY A 109 -18.42 10.92 16.04
C GLY A 109 -19.05 10.83 14.64
N GLY A 110 -20.07 9.99 14.42
CA GLY A 110 -20.76 9.83 13.14
C GLY A 110 -20.00 9.00 12.10
N PHE A 111 -19.03 8.18 12.52
CA PHE A 111 -18.34 7.25 11.63
C PHE A 111 -19.20 5.99 11.37
N HIS A 112 -19.07 5.43 10.16
CA HIS A 112 -19.81 4.23 9.73
C HIS A 112 -19.04 2.93 10.03
N ALA A 113 -17.73 3.04 10.20
CA ALA A 113 -16.89 1.95 10.67
C ALA A 113 -15.71 2.51 11.45
N ALA A 114 -15.12 1.66 12.29
CA ALA A 114 -13.87 1.93 12.97
C ALA A 114 -12.88 0.80 12.70
N ILE A 115 -11.63 1.21 12.50
CA ILE A 115 -10.50 0.35 12.17
C ILE A 115 -9.46 0.58 13.26
N VAL A 116 -9.25 -0.41 14.14
CA VAL A 116 -8.22 -0.31 15.17
C VAL A 116 -6.95 -1.01 14.68
N TYR A 117 -5.87 -0.24 14.55
CA TYR A 117 -4.56 -0.75 14.16
C TYR A 117 -3.62 -0.85 15.36
N ASP A 118 -2.72 -1.83 15.31
CA ASP A 118 -1.64 -1.96 16.29
C ASP A 118 -0.41 -1.19 15.81
N ASP A 119 0.03 -0.19 16.57
CA ASP A 119 1.20 0.62 16.28
C ASP A 119 2.47 0.11 16.98
N ARG A 120 2.37 -0.99 17.75
CA ARG A 120 3.49 -1.50 18.53
C ARG A 120 4.33 -2.46 17.69
N ASP A 121 5.43 -1.95 17.17
CA ASP A 121 6.52 -2.75 16.63
C ASP A 121 6.96 -3.80 17.67
N LYS A 122 6.68 -5.07 17.34
CA LYS A 122 7.29 -6.30 17.86
C LYS A 122 7.53 -6.31 19.38
N ARG A 123 6.72 -7.10 20.11
CA ARG A 123 7.15 -8.33 20.83
C ARG A 123 5.97 -8.91 21.62
N ASN A 124 5.72 -10.19 21.36
CA ASN A 124 4.77 -11.07 22.05
C ASN A 124 3.30 -10.99 21.62
N LEU A 125 3.04 -11.39 20.36
CA LEU A 125 1.75 -11.90 19.94
C LEU A 125 1.61 -13.37 20.39
N VAL A 126 1.25 -13.61 21.65
CA VAL A 126 0.74 -14.92 22.07
C VAL A 126 -0.78 -14.88 22.00
N SER A 127 -1.28 -15.14 20.80
CA SER A 127 -2.08 -16.33 20.49
C SER A 127 -2.62 -16.16 19.06
N SER A 128 -2.24 -17.11 18.20
CA SER A 128 -2.77 -17.40 16.86
C SER A 128 -2.73 -16.28 15.81
N GLU A 129 -1.70 -16.39 14.97
CA GLU A 129 -1.69 -16.10 13.52
C GLU A 129 -2.08 -14.70 13.02
N LEU A 130 -1.08 -14.07 12.41
CA LEU A 130 -1.07 -12.88 11.56
C LEU A 130 -0.91 -11.52 12.26
N SER A 131 0.34 -11.05 12.17
CA SER A 131 0.95 -9.85 12.76
C SER A 131 0.44 -8.50 12.23
N PHE A 132 -0.78 -8.44 11.68
CA PHE A 132 -1.45 -7.19 11.31
C PHE A 132 -2.96 -7.37 11.51
N ALA A 133 -3.39 -7.62 12.73
CA ALA A 133 -4.81 -7.81 13.03
C ALA A 133 -5.52 -6.45 13.04
N LEU A 134 -5.83 -5.94 11.84
CA LEU A 134 -6.74 -4.83 11.68
C LEU A 134 -8.12 -5.31 12.13
N LYS A 135 -8.58 -4.81 13.28
CA LYS A 135 -9.94 -5.10 13.74
C LYS A 135 -10.87 -4.07 13.11
N VAL A 136 -11.64 -4.52 12.14
CA VAL A 136 -12.64 -3.70 11.47
C VAL A 136 -14.00 -3.96 12.12
N LEU A 137 -14.66 -2.87 12.51
CA LEU A 137 -16.01 -2.90 13.03
C LEU A 137 -16.89 -1.98 12.19
N PHE A 138 -17.91 -2.56 11.57
CA PHE A 138 -18.96 -1.85 10.85
C PHE A 138 -20.17 -1.62 11.77
N PHE A 139 -20.80 -0.45 11.65
CA PHE A 139 -21.96 0.01 12.41
C PHE A 139 -23.23 0.03 11.56
#